data_AF-A0A971W3R8-F1
#
_entry.id   AF-A0A971W3R8-F1
#
_cell.length_a   1.000
_cell.length_b   1.000
_cell.length_c   1.000
_cell.angle_alpha   90.00
_cell.angle_beta   90.00
_cell.angle_gamma   90.00
#
_symmetry.space_group_name_H-M   'P 1'
#
loop_
_entity.id
_entity.type
_entity.pdbx_description
1 polymer ?
#
loop_
_entity_poly.entity_id
_entity_poly.type
_entity_poly.pdbx_seq_one_letter_code
_entity_poly.pdbx_strand_id
1 'polypeptide(L)'
;MFESFYGLERTPFCRDIPTDQLYQSHMLEEILGRLEYTAQRQMFMVLTGDCGTGKTTAIRRFKETLDSSRFMVMYLADSKLTPRHFYKGLLEQLGSEAKFYRGDAKRQLHKEIELMRGIHHLQPVVIVDEAHLLDKEMLEEVRFLLNFKMDAKSPMALILVGQNELWDRLKLQSYAAIRQRIDLQCKLSYLDRSQVGEYVKRHLAYAGAEHDIFSDNAIDEIFRFSSGAAMFFARTISLFLQSGFCSAPDREFYAS
;
A
#
# COMPACT_ATOMS: atom_id res chain seq x y z
N MET A 1 10.24 28.13 11.19
CA MET A 1 9.51 26.96 10.65
C MET A 1 8.07 27.09 11.11
N PHE A 2 7.08 26.69 10.30
CA PHE A 2 5.67 26.92 10.65
C PHE A 2 5.26 26.10 11.89
N GLU A 3 5.96 25.01 12.18
CA GLU A 3 5.78 24.15 13.34
C GLU A 3 5.80 24.96 14.64
N SER A 4 6.79 25.83 14.84
CA SER A 4 6.87 26.69 16.03
C SER A 4 5.73 27.70 16.13
N PHE A 5 5.19 28.17 14.99
CA PHE A 5 4.07 29.10 14.96
C PHE A 5 2.76 28.44 15.40
N TYR A 6 2.56 27.18 15.04
CA TYR A 6 1.38 26.39 15.43
C TYR A 6 1.58 25.53 16.68
N GLY A 7 2.72 25.66 17.38
CA GLY A 7 3.02 24.87 18.58
C GLY A 7 3.21 23.36 18.31
N LEU A 8 3.66 22.99 17.12
CA LEU A 8 3.88 21.60 16.72
C LEU A 8 5.32 21.15 17.04
N GLU A 9 5.46 19.94 17.56
CA GLU A 9 6.76 19.30 17.82
C GLU A 9 7.33 18.64 16.57
N ARG A 10 6.46 18.24 15.64
CA ARG A 10 6.82 17.53 14.41
C ARG A 10 6.03 18.07 13.23
N THR A 11 6.55 17.86 12.03
CA THR A 11 5.80 18.17 10.81
C THR A 11 4.65 17.15 10.64
N PRO A 12 3.38 17.59 10.57
CA PRO A 12 2.25 16.70 10.34
C PRO A 12 2.17 16.27 8.86
N PHE A 13 1.41 15.22 8.57
CA PHE A 13 1.11 14.74 7.21
C PHE A 13 2.33 14.27 6.38
N CYS A 14 3.47 14.04 7.02
CA CYS A 14 4.65 13.52 6.34
C CYS A 14 4.48 12.06 5.91
N ARG A 15 5.27 11.63 4.91
CA ARG A 15 5.18 10.27 4.35
C ARG A 15 5.74 9.21 5.30
N ASP A 16 6.61 9.61 6.22
CA ASP A 16 7.39 8.78 7.13
C ASP A 16 6.75 8.65 8.53
N ILE A 17 5.48 9.06 8.68
CA ILE A 17 4.71 8.83 9.91
C ILE A 17 4.75 7.31 10.24
N PRO A 18 5.13 6.95 11.49
CA PRO A 18 5.10 5.56 11.96
C PRO A 18 3.72 4.93 11.80
N THR A 19 3.64 3.65 11.44
CA THR A 19 2.35 3.10 11.01
C THR A 19 1.33 2.95 12.14
N ASP A 20 1.79 2.90 13.39
CA ASP A 20 0.97 2.92 14.61
C ASP A 20 0.36 4.31 14.89
N GLN A 21 0.94 5.36 14.32
CA GLN A 21 0.47 6.74 14.43
C GLN A 21 -0.47 7.17 13.30
N LEU A 22 -0.62 6.34 12.27
CA LEU A 22 -1.54 6.60 11.17
C LEU A 22 -3.00 6.51 11.63
N TYR A 23 -3.86 7.25 10.93
CA TYR A 23 -5.31 7.13 11.08
C TYR A 23 -5.80 5.74 10.67
N GLN A 24 -6.57 5.11 11.55
CA GLN A 24 -7.13 3.77 11.37
C GLN A 24 -8.62 3.91 11.05
N SER A 25 -8.97 3.79 9.77
CA SER A 25 -10.36 3.70 9.37
C SER A 25 -10.85 2.24 9.45
N HIS A 26 -12.16 2.05 9.63
CA HIS A 26 -12.77 0.72 9.59
C HIS A 26 -12.45 -0.03 8.27
N MET A 27 -12.42 0.70 7.15
CA MET A 27 -12.02 0.14 5.85
C MET A 27 -10.56 -0.36 5.85
N LEU A 28 -9.65 0.39 6.47
CA LEU A 28 -8.26 -0.02 6.58
C LEU A 28 -8.12 -1.28 7.42
N GLU A 29 -8.81 -1.37 8.55
CA GLU A 29 -8.81 -2.56 9.41
C GLU A 29 -9.34 -3.80 8.67
N GLU A 30 -10.44 -3.66 7.93
CA GLU A 30 -10.99 -4.74 7.12
C GLU A 30 -9.98 -5.23 6.07
N ILE A 31 -9.30 -4.30 5.38
CA ILE A 31 -8.29 -4.65 4.37
C ILE A 31 -7.07 -5.31 5.01
N LEU A 32 -6.62 -4.83 6.17
CA LEU A 32 -5.51 -5.46 6.89
C LEU A 32 -5.85 -6.92 7.27
N GLY A 33 -7.06 -7.17 7.78
CA GLY A 33 -7.52 -8.53 8.06
C GLY A 33 -7.56 -9.42 6.82
N ARG A 34 -7.98 -8.88 5.67
CA ARG A 34 -7.98 -9.63 4.38
C ARG A 34 -6.56 -9.88 3.84
N LEU A 35 -5.63 -8.92 4.01
CA LEU A 35 -4.22 -9.10 3.65
C LEU A 35 -3.56 -10.17 4.53
N GLU A 36 -3.84 -10.17 5.83
CA GLU A 36 -3.36 -11.19 6.76
C GLU A 36 -3.92 -12.57 6.40
N TYR A 37 -5.22 -12.67 6.15
CA TYR A 37 -5.85 -13.90 5.72
C TYR A 37 -5.25 -14.42 4.39
N THR A 38 -4.93 -13.51 3.46
CA THR A 38 -4.24 -13.82 2.20
C THR A 38 -2.87 -14.44 2.45
N ALA A 39 -2.06 -13.84 3.34
CA ALA A 39 -0.76 -14.37 3.70
C ALA A 39 -0.87 -15.75 4.36
N GLN A 40 -1.74 -15.91 5.35
CA GLN A 40 -1.91 -17.16 6.10
C GLN A 40 -2.33 -18.33 5.20
N ARG A 41 -3.23 -18.09 4.24
CA ARG A 41 -3.75 -19.12 3.32
C ARG A 41 -2.93 -19.25 2.03
N GLN A 42 -1.91 -18.41 1.83
CA GLN A 42 -1.09 -18.38 0.62
C GLN A 42 -1.93 -18.10 -0.64
N MET A 43 -2.85 -17.15 -0.55
CA MET A 43 -3.81 -16.81 -1.61
C MET A 43 -3.26 -15.76 -2.58
N PHE A 44 -3.92 -15.66 -3.73
CA PHE A 44 -3.75 -14.59 -4.70
C PHE A 44 -4.82 -13.52 -4.52
N MET A 45 -4.41 -12.33 -4.08
CA MET A 45 -5.26 -11.17 -3.85
C MET A 45 -4.96 -10.03 -4.82
N VAL A 46 -6.01 -9.29 -5.19
CA VAL A 46 -5.89 -7.99 -5.86
C VAL A 46 -6.46 -6.88 -4.97
N LEU A 47 -5.64 -5.88 -4.69
CA LEU A 47 -6.03 -4.65 -3.98
C LEU A 47 -6.00 -3.47 -4.96
N THR A 48 -7.16 -2.90 -5.25
CA THR A 48 -7.26 -1.70 -6.09
C THR A 48 -7.68 -0.48 -5.30
N GLY A 49 -7.47 0.70 -5.87
CA GLY A 49 -7.96 1.96 -5.34
C GLY A 49 -7.38 3.11 -6.16
N ASP A 50 -8.07 4.24 -6.22
CA ASP A 50 -7.59 5.39 -6.98
C ASP A 50 -6.33 6.00 -6.35
N CYS A 51 -5.69 6.93 -7.06
CA CYS A 51 -4.54 7.65 -6.53
C CYS A 51 -4.91 8.37 -5.21
N GLY A 52 -4.07 8.22 -4.19
CA GLY A 52 -4.30 8.89 -2.90
C GLY A 52 -5.31 8.22 -1.97
N THR A 53 -5.82 7.02 -2.28
CA THR A 53 -6.71 6.23 -1.38
C THR A 53 -5.99 5.50 -0.24
N GLY A 54 -4.66 5.57 -0.14
CA GLY A 54 -3.90 4.96 0.95
C GLY A 54 -3.43 3.52 0.73
N LYS A 55 -3.37 3.04 -0.52
CA LYS A 55 -2.88 1.69 -0.88
C LYS A 55 -1.50 1.36 -0.27
N THR A 56 -0.50 2.20 -0.52
CA THR A 56 0.86 2.01 0.01
C THR A 56 0.87 2.08 1.54
N THR A 57 0.02 2.91 2.13
CA THR A 57 -0.17 3.00 3.58
C THR A 57 -0.67 1.67 4.15
N ALA A 58 -1.65 1.04 3.51
CA ALA A 58 -2.16 -0.27 3.89
C ALA A 58 -1.09 -1.37 3.79
N ILE A 59 -0.32 -1.41 2.69
CA ILE A 59 0.78 -2.37 2.51
C ILE A 59 1.86 -2.20 3.58
N ARG A 60 2.25 -0.96 3.88
CA ARG A 60 3.27 -0.67 4.90
C ARG A 60 2.83 -1.13 6.28
N ARG A 61 1.59 -0.79 6.66
CA ARG A 61 1.01 -1.23 7.93
C ARG A 61 0.96 -2.76 7.99
N PHE A 62 0.47 -3.40 6.93
CA PHE A 62 0.42 -4.86 6.82
C PHE A 62 1.79 -5.52 7.03
N LYS A 63 2.85 -5.01 6.36
CA LYS A 63 4.22 -5.53 6.52
C LYS A 63 4.72 -5.42 7.96
N GLU A 64 4.42 -4.31 8.64
CA GLU A 64 4.86 -4.07 10.02
C GLU A 64 4.08 -4.88 11.05
N THR A 65 2.81 -5.20 10.78
CA THR A 65 1.96 -6.00 11.69
C THR A 65 2.10 -7.51 11.47
N LEU A 66 2.59 -7.94 10.31
CA LEU A 66 2.71 -9.36 9.99
C LEU A 66 3.86 -10.01 10.77
N ASP A 67 3.62 -11.20 11.32
CA ASP A 67 4.60 -11.94 12.10
C ASP A 67 5.82 -12.36 11.26
N SER A 68 6.92 -11.63 11.43
CA SER A 68 8.18 -11.84 10.71
C SER A 68 8.87 -13.17 11.04
N SER A 69 8.48 -13.85 12.13
CA SER A 69 8.97 -15.20 12.45
C SER A 69 8.31 -16.28 11.61
N ARG A 70 7.16 -15.96 10.99
CA ARG A 70 6.35 -16.89 10.17
C ARG A 70 6.30 -16.48 8.71
N PHE A 71 6.45 -15.21 8.38
CA PHE A 71 6.26 -14.70 7.03
C PHE A 71 7.48 -13.92 6.55
N MET A 72 7.84 -14.15 5.28
CA MET A 72 8.83 -13.36 4.56
C MET A 72 8.13 -12.51 3.51
N VAL A 73 8.10 -11.19 3.72
CA VAL A 73 7.47 -10.24 2.78
C VAL A 73 8.51 -9.75 1.78
N MET A 74 8.25 -10.00 0.50
CA MET A 74 9.01 -9.44 -0.62
C MET A 74 8.17 -8.40 -1.34
N TYR A 75 8.72 -7.22 -1.59
CA TYR A 75 8.01 -6.09 -2.19
C TYR A 75 8.68 -5.67 -3.50
N LEU A 76 7.87 -5.50 -4.55
CA LEU A 76 8.30 -5.02 -5.86
C LEU A 76 7.43 -3.84 -6.27
N ALA A 77 8.05 -2.74 -6.68
CA ALA A 77 7.37 -1.57 -7.24
C ALA A 77 8.20 -1.04 -8.42
N ASP A 78 7.88 -1.51 -9.62
CA ASP A 78 8.54 -1.09 -10.86
C ASP A 78 7.49 -0.86 -11.95
N SER A 79 7.56 0.32 -12.58
CA SER A 79 6.70 0.74 -13.68
C SER A 79 6.80 -0.13 -14.94
N LYS A 80 7.87 -0.90 -15.12
CA LYS A 80 8.10 -1.80 -16.27
C LYS A 80 8.56 -3.18 -15.82
N LEU A 81 7.85 -3.74 -14.86
CA LEU A 81 8.17 -5.04 -14.29
C LEU A 81 7.95 -6.18 -15.32
N THR A 82 9.05 -6.61 -15.95
CA THR A 82 9.07 -7.79 -16.83
C THR A 82 9.20 -9.07 -16.00
N PRO A 83 8.83 -10.26 -16.54
CA PRO A 83 9.07 -11.54 -15.88
C PRO A 83 10.50 -11.71 -15.38
N ARG A 84 11.50 -11.31 -16.17
CA ARG A 84 12.91 -11.39 -15.79
C ARG A 84 13.22 -10.52 -14.57
N HIS A 85 12.76 -9.26 -14.57
CA HIS A 85 12.97 -8.35 -13.45
C HIS A 85 12.20 -8.78 -12.19
N PHE A 86 11.02 -9.38 -12.35
CA PHE A 86 10.28 -9.98 -11.26
C PHE A 86 11.10 -11.07 -10.56
N TYR A 87 11.59 -12.07 -11.30
CA TYR A 87 12.41 -13.13 -10.71
C TYR A 87 13.69 -12.61 -10.06
N LYS A 88 14.36 -11.69 -10.75
CA LYS A 88 15.58 -11.07 -10.25
C LYS A 88 15.33 -10.33 -8.93
N GLY A 89 14.31 -9.46 -8.88
CA GLY A 89 14.01 -8.68 -7.69
C GLY A 89 13.55 -9.51 -6.49
N LEU A 90 12.88 -10.65 -6.72
CA LEU A 90 12.57 -11.59 -5.64
C LEU A 90 13.82 -12.31 -5.15
N LEU A 91 14.64 -12.86 -6.06
CA LEU A 91 15.88 -13.55 -5.69
C LEU A 91 16.85 -12.64 -4.93
N GLU A 92 16.99 -11.38 -5.33
CA GLU A 92 17.82 -10.39 -4.64
C GLU A 92 17.34 -10.15 -3.20
N GLN A 93 16.03 -10.09 -2.97
CA GLN A 93 15.45 -9.97 -1.61
C GLN A 93 15.65 -11.24 -0.77
N LEU A 94 15.87 -12.39 -1.41
CA LEU A 94 16.26 -13.64 -0.76
C LEU A 94 17.79 -13.77 -0.59
N GLY A 95 18.56 -12.74 -0.95
CA GLY A 95 20.03 -12.75 -0.87
C GLY A 95 20.70 -13.62 -1.93
N SER A 96 19.99 -13.96 -3.00
CA SER A 96 20.48 -14.80 -4.10
C SER A 96 20.74 -13.99 -5.36
N GLU A 97 21.89 -14.23 -6.02
CA GLU A 97 22.13 -13.68 -7.34
C GLU A 97 21.28 -14.42 -8.39
N ALA A 98 20.53 -13.66 -9.18
CA ALA A 98 19.64 -14.21 -10.17
C ALA A 98 20.39 -14.69 -11.41
N LYS A 99 20.09 -15.92 -11.84
CA LYS A 99 20.59 -16.43 -13.12
C LYS A 99 20.14 -15.56 -14.30
N PHE A 100 20.97 -15.51 -15.34
CA PHE A 100 20.75 -14.63 -16.49
C PHE A 100 19.46 -14.94 -17.26
N TYR A 101 19.18 -16.22 -17.50
CA TYR A 101 18.00 -16.66 -18.26
C TYR A 101 16.76 -16.77 -17.37
N ARG A 102 15.62 -16.26 -17.87
CA ARG A 102 14.33 -16.26 -17.18
C ARG A 102 13.92 -17.64 -16.65
N GLY A 103 14.04 -18.68 -17.48
CA GLY A 103 13.64 -20.03 -17.10
C GLY A 103 14.47 -20.58 -15.93
N ASP A 104 15.75 -20.26 -15.89
CA ASP A 104 16.63 -20.69 -14.80
C ASP A 104 16.38 -19.89 -13.53
N ALA A 105 16.18 -18.57 -13.64
CA ALA A 105 15.80 -17.71 -12.52
C ALA A 105 14.45 -18.14 -11.90
N LYS A 106 13.48 -18.52 -12.74
CA LYS A 106 12.20 -19.10 -12.29
C LYS A 106 12.42 -20.36 -11.46
N ARG A 107 13.18 -21.33 -11.98
CA ARG A 107 13.46 -22.59 -11.26
C ARG A 107 14.22 -22.33 -9.95
N GLN A 108 15.15 -21.37 -9.97
CA GLN A 108 15.89 -20.94 -8.78
C GLN A 108 14.94 -20.37 -7.73
N LEU A 109 14.03 -19.46 -8.11
CA LEU A 109 13.05 -18.89 -7.18
C LEU A 109 12.16 -19.97 -6.55
N HIS A 110 11.66 -20.92 -7.34
CA HIS A 110 10.87 -22.03 -6.81
C HIS A 110 11.66 -22.86 -5.79
N LYS A 111 12.94 -23.14 -6.06
CA LYS A 111 13.82 -23.86 -5.13
C LYS A 111 14.02 -23.08 -3.82
N GLU A 112 14.30 -21.77 -3.90
CA GLU A 112 14.46 -20.94 -2.70
C GLU A 112 13.17 -20.87 -1.86
N ILE A 113 12.00 -20.78 -2.52
CA ILE A 113 10.70 -20.83 -1.84
C ILE A 113 10.47 -22.18 -1.14
N GLU A 114 10.84 -23.29 -1.79
CA GLU A 114 10.74 -24.62 -1.18
C GLU A 114 11.65 -24.77 0.05
N LEU A 115 12.89 -24.29 -0.03
CA LEU A 115 13.83 -24.28 1.09
C LEU A 115 13.32 -23.41 2.24
N MET A 116 12.83 -22.21 1.93
CA MET A 116 12.23 -21.29 2.90
C MET A 116 11.09 -21.94 3.68
N ARG A 117 10.18 -22.63 2.99
CA ARG A 117 9.03 -23.28 3.63
C ARG A 117 9.40 -24.56 4.37
N GLY A 118 10.30 -25.35 3.80
CA GLY A 118 10.64 -26.68 4.32
C GLY A 118 11.62 -26.65 5.48
N ILE A 119 12.60 -25.73 5.44
CA ILE A 119 13.69 -25.65 6.42
C ILE A 119 13.45 -24.52 7.40
N HIS A 120 13.11 -23.33 6.90
CA HIS A 120 12.97 -22.14 7.75
C HIS A 120 11.56 -21.96 8.31
N HIS A 121 10.59 -22.78 7.86
CA HIS A 121 9.18 -22.67 8.20
C HIS A 121 8.57 -21.29 7.93
N LEU A 122 9.19 -20.53 7.03
CA LEU A 122 8.73 -19.20 6.61
C LEU A 122 7.80 -19.32 5.40
N GLN A 123 6.71 -18.57 5.44
CA GLN A 123 5.73 -18.48 4.37
C GLN A 123 5.99 -17.21 3.53
N PRO A 124 6.28 -17.33 2.23
CA PRO A 124 6.53 -16.17 1.39
C PRO A 124 5.25 -15.39 1.07
N VAL A 125 5.37 -14.07 1.09
CA VAL A 125 4.32 -13.12 0.71
C VAL A 125 4.93 -12.13 -0.29
N VAL A 126 4.50 -12.20 -1.54
CA VAL A 126 4.96 -11.29 -2.60
C VAL A 126 3.93 -10.19 -2.80
N ILE A 127 4.38 -8.95 -2.72
CA ILE A 127 3.57 -7.76 -2.98
C ILE A 127 4.14 -7.07 -4.22
N VAL A 128 3.30 -6.90 -5.23
CA VAL A 128 3.63 -6.14 -6.44
C VAL A 128 2.78 -4.88 -6.45
N ASP A 129 3.39 -3.75 -6.15
CA ASP A 129 2.76 -2.44 -6.24
C ASP A 129 2.78 -1.91 -7.68
N GLU A 130 1.95 -0.92 -7.96
CA GLU A 130 1.78 -0.35 -9.30
C GLU A 130 1.37 -1.40 -10.37
N ALA A 131 0.68 -2.47 -9.96
CA ALA A 131 0.39 -3.62 -10.81
C ALA A 131 -0.52 -3.33 -12.03
N HIS A 132 -1.16 -2.16 -12.08
CA HIS A 132 -1.88 -1.66 -13.26
C HIS A 132 -0.95 -1.36 -14.45
N LEU A 133 0.35 -1.21 -14.21
CA LEU A 133 1.39 -1.04 -15.23
C LEU A 133 1.91 -2.36 -15.79
N LEU A 134 1.53 -3.51 -15.20
CA LEU A 134 1.94 -4.82 -15.71
C LEU A 134 1.35 -5.06 -17.10
N ASP A 135 2.21 -5.51 -18.01
CA ASP A 135 1.80 -5.93 -19.33
C ASP A 135 1.13 -7.31 -19.31
N LYS A 136 0.63 -7.71 -20.48
CA LYS A 136 -0.03 -9.00 -20.64
C LYS A 136 0.91 -10.18 -20.35
N GLU A 137 2.18 -10.08 -20.76
CA GLU A 137 3.16 -11.15 -20.57
C GLU A 137 3.42 -11.40 -19.08
N MET A 138 3.57 -10.35 -18.28
CA MET A 138 3.80 -10.48 -16.85
C MET A 138 2.57 -10.99 -16.10
N LEU A 139 1.36 -10.54 -16.48
CA LEU A 139 0.12 -11.07 -15.93
C LEU A 139 -0.08 -12.56 -16.27
N GLU A 140 0.28 -13.00 -17.48
CA GLU A 140 0.28 -14.42 -17.83
C GLU A 140 1.35 -15.20 -17.05
N GLU A 141 2.51 -14.61 -16.79
CA GLU A 141 3.56 -15.24 -15.97
C GLU A 141 3.10 -15.47 -14.53
N VAL A 142 2.35 -14.52 -13.93
CA VAL A 142 1.72 -14.70 -12.60
C VAL A 142 0.91 -15.98 -12.54
N ARG A 143 0.17 -16.33 -13.60
CA ARG A 143 -0.58 -17.60 -13.66
C ARG A 143 0.35 -18.81 -13.52
N PHE A 144 1.49 -18.79 -14.20
CA PHE A 144 2.45 -19.89 -14.18
C PHE A 144 3.31 -19.94 -12.92
N LEU A 145 3.36 -18.85 -12.15
CA LEU A 145 4.05 -18.76 -10.86
C LEU A 145 3.25 -19.42 -9.74
N LEU A 146 1.93 -19.24 -9.78
CA LEU A 146 1.01 -19.79 -8.78
C LEU A 146 0.69 -21.27 -9.02
N ASN A 147 0.97 -21.81 -10.21
CA ASN A 147 0.80 -23.22 -10.50
C ASN A 147 1.91 -24.04 -9.83
N PHE A 148 1.59 -24.65 -8.69
CA PHE A 148 2.51 -25.50 -7.93
C PHE A 148 1.82 -26.80 -7.50
N LYS A 149 2.57 -27.92 -7.57
CA LYS A 149 2.06 -29.28 -7.32
C LYS A 149 0.75 -29.60 -8.05
N MET A 150 0.72 -29.41 -9.37
CA MET A 150 -0.47 -29.61 -10.21
C MET A 150 -1.69 -28.83 -9.70
N ASP A 151 -1.50 -27.55 -9.39
CA ASP A 151 -2.53 -26.63 -8.87
C ASP A 151 -3.12 -26.98 -7.49
N ALA A 152 -2.56 -27.96 -6.77
CA ALA A 152 -3.08 -28.34 -5.46
C ALA A 152 -2.77 -27.33 -4.35
N LYS A 153 -1.70 -26.52 -4.51
CA LYS A 153 -1.26 -25.52 -3.51
C LYS A 153 -0.61 -24.33 -4.20
N SER A 154 -0.76 -23.13 -3.63
CA SER A 154 0.07 -22.00 -4.01
C SER A 154 1.44 -22.08 -3.31
N PRO A 155 2.56 -21.76 -3.98
CA PRO A 155 3.87 -21.76 -3.36
C PRO A 155 4.07 -20.54 -2.44
N MET A 156 3.37 -19.44 -2.71
CA MET A 156 3.47 -18.14 -2.02
C MET A 156 2.14 -17.40 -2.03
N ALA A 157 1.91 -16.48 -1.08
CA ALA A 157 0.87 -15.47 -1.25
C ALA A 157 1.32 -14.45 -2.31
N LEU A 158 0.39 -14.01 -3.17
CA LEU A 158 0.63 -12.95 -4.13
C LEU A 158 -0.41 -11.85 -3.96
N ILE A 159 0.04 -10.62 -3.76
CA ILE A 159 -0.82 -9.44 -3.61
C ILE A 159 -0.45 -8.46 -4.71
N LEU A 160 -1.34 -8.30 -5.70
CA LEU A 160 -1.19 -7.26 -6.71
C LEU A 160 -1.91 -6.00 -6.22
N VAL A 161 -1.17 -4.89 -6.11
CA VAL A 161 -1.70 -3.60 -5.69
C VAL A 161 -1.62 -2.62 -6.85
N GLY A 162 -2.73 -1.94 -7.16
CA GLY A 162 -2.76 -1.04 -8.31
C GLY A 162 -3.94 -0.08 -8.31
N GLN A 163 -4.08 0.67 -9.40
CA GLN A 163 -5.25 1.53 -9.63
C GLN A 163 -6.46 0.71 -10.09
N ASN A 164 -7.64 1.32 -10.14
CA ASN A 164 -8.90 0.63 -10.46
C ASN A 164 -8.88 -0.03 -11.86
N GLU A 165 -8.13 0.55 -12.80
CA GLU A 165 -7.92 0.05 -14.17
C GLU A 165 -7.32 -1.35 -14.19
N LEU A 166 -6.57 -1.76 -13.15
CA LEU A 166 -6.07 -3.13 -13.03
C LEU A 166 -7.23 -4.12 -12.99
N TRP A 167 -8.23 -3.86 -12.14
CA TRP A 167 -9.36 -4.77 -12.00
C TRP A 167 -10.23 -4.77 -13.25
N ASP A 168 -10.43 -3.62 -13.88
CA ASP A 168 -11.18 -3.54 -15.12
C ASP A 168 -10.48 -4.26 -16.28
N ARG A 169 -9.15 -4.19 -16.36
CA ARG A 169 -8.34 -4.99 -17.31
C ARG A 169 -8.50 -6.48 -17.04
N LEU A 170 -8.41 -6.92 -15.79
CA LEU A 170 -8.54 -8.34 -15.41
C LEU A 170 -9.94 -8.91 -15.70
N LYS A 171 -10.97 -8.08 -15.85
CA LYS A 171 -12.32 -8.51 -16.27
C LYS A 171 -12.42 -8.87 -17.75
N LEU A 172 -11.51 -8.39 -18.59
CA LEU A 172 -11.52 -8.68 -20.02
C LEU A 172 -11.31 -10.18 -20.28
N GLN A 173 -11.91 -10.69 -21.35
CA GLN A 173 -11.87 -12.12 -21.68
C GLN A 173 -10.44 -12.66 -21.87
N SER A 174 -9.52 -11.82 -22.36
CA SER A 174 -8.10 -12.18 -22.51
C SER A 174 -7.40 -12.52 -21.18
N TYR A 175 -7.94 -12.08 -20.04
CA TYR A 175 -7.38 -12.32 -18.71
C TYR A 175 -8.22 -13.28 -17.87
N ALA A 176 -9.25 -13.91 -18.46
CA ALA A 176 -10.18 -14.79 -17.74
C ALA A 176 -9.45 -15.90 -16.96
N ALA A 177 -8.38 -16.47 -17.52
CA ALA A 177 -7.60 -17.52 -16.88
C ALA A 177 -6.86 -17.06 -15.61
N ILE A 178 -6.39 -15.81 -15.57
CA ILE A 178 -5.75 -15.23 -14.39
C ILE A 178 -6.82 -14.82 -13.38
N ARG A 179 -7.93 -14.22 -13.86
CA ARG A 179 -9.04 -13.80 -13.00
C ARG A 179 -9.61 -14.95 -12.18
N GLN A 180 -9.72 -16.15 -12.76
CA GLN A 180 -10.18 -17.35 -12.05
C GLN A 180 -9.25 -17.81 -10.93
N ARG A 181 -8.00 -17.34 -10.88
CA ARG A 181 -7.03 -17.65 -9.83
C ARG A 181 -7.02 -16.61 -8.71
N ILE A 182 -7.71 -15.49 -8.88
CA ILE A 182 -7.79 -14.45 -7.84
C ILE A 182 -8.76 -14.95 -6.79
N ASP A 183 -8.25 -15.22 -5.59
CA ASP A 183 -9.04 -15.69 -4.45
C ASP A 183 -9.81 -14.54 -3.80
N LEU A 184 -9.18 -13.35 -3.72
CA LEU A 184 -9.75 -12.18 -3.06
C LEU A 184 -9.53 -10.92 -3.88
N GLN A 185 -10.55 -10.08 -3.94
CA GLN A 185 -10.46 -8.73 -4.49
C GLN A 185 -10.97 -7.72 -3.46
N CYS A 186 -10.21 -6.65 -3.28
CA CYS A 186 -10.56 -5.54 -2.39
C CYS A 186 -10.38 -4.21 -3.13
N LYS A 187 -11.20 -3.23 -2.77
CA LYS A 187 -11.10 -1.87 -3.28
C LYS A 187 -11.02 -0.89 -2.11
N LEU A 188 -9.96 -0.09 -2.08
CA LEU A 188 -9.88 1.11 -1.26
C LEU A 188 -10.64 2.24 -1.96
N SER A 189 -11.52 2.89 -1.21
CA SER A 189 -12.21 4.11 -1.66
C SER A 189 -11.62 5.34 -1.00
N TYR A 190 -12.06 6.51 -1.46
CA TYR A 190 -11.81 7.77 -0.77
C TYR A 190 -12.47 7.78 0.60
N LEU A 191 -11.91 8.62 1.48
CA LEU A 191 -12.47 8.86 2.80
C LEU A 191 -13.70 9.76 2.68
N ASP A 192 -14.72 9.50 3.48
CA ASP A 192 -15.84 10.43 3.62
C ASP A 192 -15.45 11.65 4.47
N ARG A 193 -16.36 12.63 4.55
CA ARG A 193 -16.12 13.87 5.30
C ARG A 193 -15.83 13.63 6.79
N SER A 194 -16.52 12.70 7.43
CA SER A 194 -16.26 12.41 8.85
C SER A 194 -14.85 11.85 9.03
N GLN A 195 -14.47 10.91 8.15
CA GLN A 195 -13.17 10.27 8.15
C GLN A 195 -12.02 11.24 7.80
N VAL A 196 -12.26 12.24 6.94
CA VAL A 196 -11.25 13.29 6.69
C VAL A 196 -10.99 14.11 7.96
N GLY A 197 -12.04 14.48 8.70
CA GLY A 197 -11.88 15.20 9.97
C GLY A 197 -11.08 14.39 11.00
N GLU A 198 -11.44 13.12 11.18
CA GLU A 198 -10.73 12.22 12.09
C GLU A 198 -9.27 11.98 11.67
N TYR A 199 -9.03 11.84 10.35
CA TYR A 199 -7.67 11.74 9.82
C TYR A 199 -6.84 12.97 10.17
N VAL A 200 -7.37 14.17 9.92
CA VAL A 200 -6.67 15.43 10.20
C VAL A 200 -6.37 15.55 11.67
N LYS A 201 -7.36 15.30 12.53
CA LYS A 201 -7.20 15.33 13.98
C LYS A 201 -6.11 14.37 14.46
N ARG A 202 -6.10 13.12 13.96
CA ARG A 202 -5.09 12.12 14.33
C ARG A 202 -3.67 12.55 13.94
N HIS A 203 -3.50 13.13 12.75
CA HIS A 203 -2.18 13.53 12.24
C HIS A 203 -1.66 14.81 12.90
N LEU A 204 -2.56 15.73 13.29
CA LEU A 204 -2.19 16.89 14.10
C LEU A 204 -1.85 16.49 15.54
N ALA A 205 -2.59 15.56 16.13
CA ALA A 205 -2.26 15.00 17.44
C ALA A 205 -0.87 14.32 17.42
N TYR A 206 -0.54 13.59 16.35
CA TYR A 206 0.81 13.04 16.15
C TYR A 206 1.90 14.13 16.10
N ALA A 207 1.58 15.30 15.54
CA ALA A 207 2.49 16.44 15.48
C ALA A 207 2.58 17.24 16.79
N GLY A 208 1.85 16.84 17.84
CA GLY A 208 1.85 17.50 19.14
C GLY A 208 0.84 18.65 19.26
N ALA A 209 -0.14 18.75 18.37
CA ALA A 209 -1.17 19.78 18.49
C ALA A 209 -2.04 19.56 19.74
N GLU A 210 -2.06 20.54 20.64
CA GLU A 210 -2.88 20.53 21.86
C GLU A 210 -4.31 21.08 21.65
N HIS A 211 -4.52 21.80 20.54
CA HIS A 211 -5.78 22.47 20.20
C HIS A 211 -6.13 22.25 18.73
N ASP A 212 -7.41 22.46 18.37
CA ASP A 212 -7.87 22.33 17.00
C ASP A 212 -7.33 23.50 16.14
N ILE A 213 -6.41 23.18 15.22
CA ILE A 213 -5.80 24.17 14.30
C ILE A 213 -6.75 24.54 13.16
N PHE A 214 -7.67 23.63 12.80
CA PHE A 214 -8.64 23.84 11.72
C PHE A 214 -10.05 23.83 12.30
N SER A 215 -10.86 24.80 11.88
CA SER A 215 -12.30 24.81 12.15
C SER A 215 -13.03 23.77 11.28
N ASP A 216 -14.23 23.38 11.69
CA ASP A 216 -15.07 22.45 10.90
C ASP A 216 -15.34 22.96 9.48
N ASN A 217 -15.53 24.27 9.31
CA ASN A 217 -15.69 24.90 8.00
C ASN A 217 -14.42 24.75 7.13
N ALA A 218 -13.23 24.83 7.74
CA ALA A 218 -11.99 24.60 7.01
C ALA A 218 -11.88 23.12 6.57
N ILE A 219 -12.28 22.18 7.42
CA ILE A 219 -12.33 20.75 7.07
C ILE A 219 -13.34 20.49 5.94
N ASP A 220 -14.50 21.17 5.94
CA ASP A 220 -15.49 21.08 4.85
C ASP A 220 -14.90 21.53 3.52
N GLU A 221 -14.20 22.67 3.49
CA GLU A 221 -13.55 23.18 2.28
C GLU A 221 -12.41 22.26 1.81
N ILE A 222 -11.62 21.73 2.74
CA ILE A 222 -10.59 20.72 2.43
C ILE A 222 -11.22 19.46 1.80
N PHE A 223 -12.33 18.98 2.36
CA PHE A 223 -13.05 17.83 1.82
C PHE A 223 -13.61 18.11 0.42
N ARG A 224 -14.25 19.26 0.22
CA ARG A 224 -14.77 19.69 -1.09
C ARG A 224 -13.68 19.76 -2.15
N PHE A 225 -12.51 20.31 -1.82
CA PHE A 225 -11.39 20.42 -2.74
C PHE A 225 -10.75 19.06 -3.08
N SER A 226 -10.59 18.19 -2.09
CA SER A 226 -9.87 16.93 -2.25
C SER A 226 -10.74 15.74 -2.66
N SER A 227 -12.07 15.86 -2.50
CA SER A 227 -13.03 14.76 -2.67
C SER A 227 -12.67 13.51 -1.83
N GLY A 228 -12.05 13.70 -0.66
CA GLY A 228 -11.70 12.61 0.26
C GLY A 228 -10.41 11.86 -0.06
N ALA A 229 -9.62 12.34 -1.03
CA ALA A 229 -8.36 11.71 -1.40
C ALA A 229 -7.22 12.08 -0.42
N ALA A 230 -6.81 11.11 0.41
CA ALA A 230 -5.85 11.29 1.51
C ALA A 230 -4.57 12.03 1.11
N MET A 231 -3.95 11.65 -0.01
CA MET A 231 -2.75 12.33 -0.48
C MET A 231 -3.01 13.79 -0.87
N PHE A 232 -4.16 14.09 -1.45
CA PHE A 232 -4.47 15.45 -1.92
C PHE A 232 -4.74 16.37 -0.75
N PHE A 233 -5.64 16.01 0.17
CA PHE A 233 -5.90 16.90 1.30
C PHE A 233 -4.71 17.00 2.27
N ALA A 234 -3.93 15.94 2.48
CA ALA A 234 -2.70 16.01 3.28
C ALA A 234 -1.71 17.05 2.73
N ARG A 235 -1.55 17.10 1.41
CA ARG A 235 -0.74 18.12 0.72
C ARG A 235 -1.35 19.50 0.84
N THR A 236 -2.66 19.63 0.60
CA THR A 236 -3.39 20.90 0.71
C THR A 236 -3.25 21.49 2.10
N ILE A 237 -3.42 20.68 3.16
CA ILE A 237 -3.25 21.10 4.55
C ILE A 237 -1.82 21.54 4.83
N SER A 238 -0.84 20.76 4.38
CA SER A 238 0.58 21.12 4.56
C SER A 238 0.90 22.47 3.91
N LEU A 239 0.34 22.75 2.72
CA LEU A 239 0.49 24.04 2.05
C LEU A 239 -0.24 25.17 2.79
N PHE A 240 -1.43 24.92 3.35
CA PHE A 240 -2.16 25.91 4.16
C PHE A 240 -1.40 26.28 5.44
N LEU A 241 -0.79 25.32 6.12
CA LEU A 241 0.03 25.59 7.30
C LEU A 241 1.25 26.45 6.94
N GLN A 242 1.91 26.15 5.82
CA GLN A 242 3.03 26.96 5.32
C GLN A 242 2.61 28.36 4.88
N SER A 243 1.47 28.49 4.18
CA SER A 243 1.00 29.78 3.68
C SER A 243 0.46 30.66 4.80
N GLY A 244 -0.27 30.10 5.76
CA GLY A 244 -0.73 30.81 6.97
C GLY A 244 0.43 31.34 7.80
N PHE A 245 1.56 30.61 7.86
CA PHE A 245 2.80 31.11 8.45
C PHE A 245 3.39 32.29 7.64
N CYS A 246 3.42 32.21 6.31
CA CYS A 246 3.97 33.28 5.47
C CYS A 246 3.10 34.55 5.42
N SER A 247 1.78 34.44 5.60
CA SER A 247 0.85 35.59 5.60
C SER A 247 0.65 36.22 6.98
N ALA A 248 1.07 35.55 8.05
CA ALA A 248 0.91 36.03 9.43
C ALA A 248 2.23 36.20 10.24
N PRO A 249 3.40 36.55 9.67
CA PRO A 249 4.60 36.69 10.50
C PRO A 249 4.50 37.84 11.53
N ASP A 250 3.63 38.83 11.30
CA ASP A 250 3.47 40.03 12.14
C ASP A 250 2.01 40.39 12.48
N ARG A 251 1.08 39.42 12.52
CA ARG A 251 -0.30 39.72 12.98
C ARG A 251 -0.80 38.70 13.98
N GLU A 252 -0.90 39.14 15.24
CA GLU A 252 -1.85 38.65 16.23
C GLU A 252 -3.25 38.58 15.56
N PHE A 253 -3.68 37.39 15.15
CA PHE A 253 -5.09 37.16 14.83
C PHE A 253 -5.65 36.24 15.91
N TYR A 254 -6.45 36.88 16.78
CA TYR A 254 -7.29 36.27 17.77
C TYR A 254 -8.20 35.22 17.14
N ALA A 255 -8.35 34.10 17.85
CA ALA A 255 -9.49 33.23 17.72
C ALA A 255 -10.78 34.04 17.96
N SER A 256 -11.66 34.03 16.96
CA SER A 256 -13.09 34.27 17.10
C SER A 256 -13.82 33.65 15.90
#